data_AF-A0A318XJS6-F1
#
_entry.id   AF-A0A318XJS6-F1
#
_cell.length_a   1.000
_cell.length_b   1.000
_cell.length_c   1.000
_cell.angle_alpha   90.00
_cell.angle_beta   90.00
_cell.angle_gamma   90.00
#
_symmetry.space_group_name_H-M   'P 1'
#
loop_
_entity.id
_entity.type
_entity.pdbx_description
1 polymer ?
#
loop_
_entity_poly.entity_id
_entity_poly.type
_entity_poly.pdbx_seq_one_letter_code
_entity_poly.pdbx_strand_id
1 'polypeptide(L)' 'MQKRQLTPFGKTVKKRLVEKGMTQVRLAEEVGTSNKYLNLILYGDRTGEKYLEKIISVLGIDPEEFKKSA' A
#
# COMPACT_ATOMS: atom_id res chain seq x y z
N MET A 1 -15.71 1.85 18.55
CA MET A 1 -14.84 2.20 17.41
C MET A 1 -14.52 0.92 16.64
N GLN A 2 -14.99 0.77 15.40
CA GLN A 2 -14.58 -0.39 14.59
C GLN A 2 -13.08 -0.29 14.31
N LYS A 3 -12.32 -1.32 14.67
CA LYS A 3 -10.89 -1.40 14.33
C LYS A 3 -10.81 -1.46 12.80
N ARG A 4 -10.29 -0.41 12.17
CA ARG A 4 -9.96 -0.44 10.74
C ARG A 4 -9.03 -1.63 10.51
N GLN A 5 -9.48 -2.61 9.74
CA GLN A 5 -8.67 -3.76 9.39
C GLN A 5 -7.93 -3.46 8.10
N LEU A 6 -6.62 -3.75 8.07
CA LEU A 6 -5.88 -3.64 6.82
C LEU A 6 -6.46 -4.63 5.82
N THR A 7 -6.63 -4.15 4.59
CA THR A 7 -6.92 -5.00 3.44
C THR A 7 -5.76 -5.99 3.22
N PRO A 8 -5.96 -7.08 2.46
CA PRO A 8 -4.87 -7.94 2.02
C PRO A 8 -3.72 -7.14 1.40
N PHE A 9 -4.05 -6.13 0.58
CA PHE A 9 -3.08 -5.16 0.05
C PHE A 9 -2.28 -4.47 1.15
N GLY A 10 -2.98 -3.89 2.13
CA GLY A 10 -2.39 -3.18 3.25
C GLY A 10 -1.40 -4.04 4.04
N LYS A 11 -1.70 -5.33 4.21
CA LYS A 11 -0.81 -6.29 4.88
C LYS A 11 0.46 -6.54 4.05
N THR A 12 0.33 -6.78 2.74
CA THR A 12 1.48 -7.01 1.84
C THR A 12 2.38 -5.78 1.77
N VAL A 13 1.80 -4.59 1.65
CA VAL A 13 2.55 -3.32 1.65
C VAL A 13 3.34 -3.18 2.95
N LYS A 14 2.71 -3.39 4.12
CA LYS A 14 3.42 -3.32 5.41
C LYS A 14 4.53 -4.35 5.53
N LYS A 15 4.30 -5.60 5.08
CA LYS A 15 5.34 -6.63 5.05
C LYS A 15 6.54 -6.18 4.21
N ARG A 16 6.29 -5.66 3.01
CA ARG A 16 7.33 -5.23 2.08
C ARG A 16 8.08 -3.99 2.55
N LEU A 17 7.38 -3.06 3.21
CA LEU A 17 8.01 -1.92 3.88
C LEU A 17 9.01 -2.38 4.94
N VAL A 18 8.65 -3.37 5.76
CA VAL A 18 9.57 -3.94 6.77
C VAL A 18 10.76 -4.64 6.10
N GLU A 19 10.53 -5.46 5.08
CA GLU A 19 11.60 -6.14 4.32
C GLU A 19 12.60 -5.15 3.69
N LYS A 20 12.11 -4.00 3.22
CA LYS A 20 12.95 -2.95 2.62
C LYS A 20 13.50 -1.94 3.64
N GLY A 21 13.15 -2.05 4.93
CA GLY A 21 13.51 -1.03 5.93
C GLY A 21 12.94 0.37 5.61
N MET A 22 11.82 0.43 4.88
CA MET A 22 11.22 1.66 4.38
C MET A 22 10.03 2.06 5.26
N THR A 23 9.89 3.35 5.55
CA THR A 23 8.73 3.87 6.30
C THR A 23 7.57 4.16 5.35
N GLN A 24 6.35 4.10 5.90
CA GLN A 24 5.14 4.45 5.15
C GLN A 24 5.13 5.93 4.71
N VAL A 25 5.83 6.82 5.43
CA VAL A 25 6.05 8.22 5.03
C VAL A 25 6.91 8.28 3.77
N ARG A 26 8.06 7.61 3.77
CA ARG A 26 8.98 7.59 2.64
C ARG A 26 8.35 6.99 1.38
N LEU A 27 7.57 5.91 1.54
CA LEU A 27 6.79 5.35 0.43
C LEU A 27 5.79 6.37 -0.12
N ALA A 28 5.11 7.13 0.74
CA ALA A 28 4.18 8.16 0.29
C ALA A 28 4.91 9.25 -0.50
N GLU A 29 6.08 9.68 -0.04
CA GLU A 29 6.93 10.65 -0.75
C GLU A 29 7.39 10.12 -2.13
N GLU A 30 7.89 8.88 -2.21
CA GLU A 30 8.30 8.26 -3.49
C GLU A 30 7.14 8.11 -4.48
N VAL A 31 5.96 7.76 -3.96
CA VAL A 31 4.74 7.63 -4.78
C VAL A 31 4.17 9.00 -5.18
N GLY A 32 4.58 10.07 -4.50
CA GLY A 32 4.07 11.43 -4.68
C GLY A 32 2.66 11.60 -4.11
N THR A 33 2.39 10.98 -2.96
CA THR A 33 1.10 11.07 -2.25
C THR A 33 1.31 11.44 -0.78
N SER A 34 0.22 11.72 -0.06
CA SER A 34 0.30 11.97 1.38
C SER A 34 0.18 10.66 2.17
N ASN A 35 0.86 10.57 3.32
CA ASN A 35 0.74 9.42 4.22
C ASN A 35 -0.72 9.11 4.56
N LYS A 36 -1.54 10.16 4.81
CA LYS A 36 -2.97 10.02 5.06
C LYS A 36 -3.71 9.35 3.90
N TYR A 37 -3.40 9.75 2.66
CA TYR A 37 -4.02 9.15 1.47
C TYR A 37 -3.57 7.70 1.27
N LEU A 38 -2.28 7.41 1.46
CA LEU A 38 -1.75 6.05 1.44
C LEU A 38 -2.45 5.17 2.48
N ASN A 39 -2.66 5.69 3.70
CA ASN A 39 -3.37 5.01 4.76
C ASN A 39 -4.81 4.64 4.34
N LEU A 40 -5.55 5.57 3.73
CA LEU A 40 -6.89 5.30 3.19
C LEU A 40 -6.89 4.17 2.15
N ILE A 41 -5.84 4.07 1.31
CA ILE A 41 -5.69 2.97 0.35
C ILE A 41 -5.46 1.64 1.06
N LEU A 42 -4.56 1.60 2.06
CA LEU A 42 -4.26 0.36 2.79
C LEU A 42 -5.48 -0.19 3.55
N TYR A 43 -6.38 0.69 4.00
CA TYR A 43 -7.61 0.33 4.69
C TYR A 43 -8.81 0.10 3.77
N GLY A 44 -8.66 0.29 2.45
CA GLY A 44 -9.73 0.09 1.47
C GLY A 44 -10.76 1.21 1.41
N ASP A 45 -10.52 2.34 2.09
CA ASP A 45 -11.35 3.55 1.99
C ASP A 45 -11.23 4.21 0.61
N ARG A 46 -10.13 3.95 -0.12
CA ARG A 46 -9.88 4.41 -1.49
C ARG A 46 -9.24 3.29 -2.32
N THR A 47 -9.72 3.08 -3.54
CA THR A 47 -9.06 2.21 -4.53
C THR A 47 -7.69 2.74 -4.91
N GLY A 48 -7.56 4.06 -5.10
CA GLY A 48 -6.28 4.70 -5.34
C GLY A 48 -5.51 4.15 -6.54
N GLU A 49 -6.19 3.71 -7.61
CA GLU A 49 -5.63 2.98 -8.75
C GLU A 49 -4.33 3.59 -9.29
N LYS A 50 -4.31 4.91 -9.51
CA LYS A 50 -3.12 5.64 -9.98
C LYS A 50 -1.90 5.54 -9.04
N TYR A 51 -2.14 5.41 -7.74
CA TYR A 51 -1.08 5.27 -6.74
C TYR A 51 -0.77 3.81 -6.44
N LEU A 52 -1.72 2.90 -6.63
CA LEU A 52 -1.53 1.47 -6.41
C LEU A 52 -0.43 0.93 -7.32
N GLU A 53 -0.47 1.26 -8.62
CA GLU A 53 0.58 0.89 -9.57
C GLU A 53 1.96 1.43 -9.17
N LYS A 54 2.01 2.69 -8.71
CA LYS A 54 3.25 3.29 -8.22
C LYS A 54 3.77 2.61 -6.96
N ILE A 55 2.90 2.31 -5.99
CA ILE A 55 3.26 1.61 -4.75
C ILE A 55 3.83 0.23 -5.09
N ILE A 56 3.14 -0.50 -5.96
CA ILE A 56 3.55 -1.82 -6.44
C ILE A 56 4.91 -1.73 -7.13
N SER A 57 5.13 -0.73 -7.98
CA SER A 57 6.41 -0.49 -8.66
C SER A 57 7.55 -0.16 -7.68
N VAL A 58 7.35 0.78 -6.75
CA VAL A 58 8.36 1.18 -5.74
C VAL A 58 8.70 0.01 -4.80
N LEU A 59 7.68 -0.73 -4.38
CA LEU A 59 7.85 -1.88 -3.49
C LEU A 59 8.32 -3.14 -4.24
N GLY A 60 8.30 -3.14 -5.58
CA GLY A 60 8.59 -4.31 -6.41
C GLY A 60 7.69 -5.48 -6.04
N ILE A 61 6.38 -5.23 -5.95
CA ILE A 61 5.35 -6.24 -5.75
C ILE A 61 4.87 -6.67 -7.14
N ASP A 62 4.59 -7.95 -7.34
CA ASP A 62 3.99 -8.39 -8.60
C ASP A 62 2.47 -8.13 -8.59
N PRO A 63 1.92 -7.37 -9.56
CA PRO A 63 0.48 -7.10 -9.63
C PRO A 63 -0.36 -8.37 -9.83
N GLU A 64 0.22 -9.44 -10.38
CA GLU A 64 -0.45 -10.72 -10.58
C GLU A 64 -0.60 -11.52 -9.29
N GLU A 65 0.37 -11.46 -8.37
CA GLU A 65 0.22 -12.00 -7.01
C GLU A 65 -0.89 -11.28 -6.24
N PHE A 66 -1.06 -9.98 -6.52
CA PHE A 66 -2.11 -9.18 -5.94
C PHE A 66 -3.52 -9.56 -6.44
N LYS A 67 -3.69 -9.82 -7.75
CA LYS A 67 -4.99 -10.22 -8.34
C LYS A 67 -5.46 -11.62 -7.92
N LYS A 68 -4.56 -12.52 -7.50
CA LYS A 68 -4.93 -13.87 -7.05
C LYS A 68 -5.57 -13.94 -5.65
N SER A 69 -5.54 -12.84 -4.90
CA SER A 69 -6.07 -12.76 -3.53
C SER A 69 -7.35 -11.90 -3.40
N ALA A 70 -7.90 -11.43 -4.53
CA ALA A 70 -9.17 -10.70 -4.61
C ALA A 70 -10.29 -11.66 -5.04
#